data_AF-A0AAE1H3P1-F1
#
_entry.id   AF-A0AAE1H3P1-F1
#
_cell.length_a   1.000
_cell.length_b   1.000
_cell.length_c   1.000
_cell.angle_alpha   90.00
_cell.angle_beta   90.00
_cell.angle_gamma   90.00
#
_symmetry.space_group_name_H-M   'P 1'
#
loop_
_entity.id
_entity.type
_entity.pdbx_description
1 polymer ?
#
loop_
_entity_poly.entity_id
_entity_poly.type
_entity_poly.pdbx_seq_one_letter_code
_entity_poly.pdbx_strand_id
1 'polypeptide(L)'
;MTVTVQIALPDIDGNAEVGLAVGTDKGLPDNRKLHVLKTGDRKQKVMYAAASAELMSDKIHDDMMLAAAVAVEKFKLYRKEKNGEGPDCDVIIDEAENATIAAAANNVVLQARVSQILKDKKDVDALMQILACKVTYWQTNHHTGGGRLAHYAKKVFDLKWKGDVGGEQITSDRCTGDVHTVSHWASTCFLLKKLGFKKVRNPASYGEGANFTITDDVKLRTSVFPAGTAKYGACKEALKRLCRMALFAAFPNPQDIVGFLDSCDEIKNNEAEYHVGGEYLSESGVKKTMPNPTLCWRMSAFVRAFYPKTKLAEAAAFGTENQANYEDVFQTWENLCRQMASMALETEIDVSVFAGSAAMKSNGETIVAVMGRLNLNIPDEIKLASNAIAQSHGEAPHFDMRLN
;
A
#
# COMPACT_ATOMS: atom_id res chain seq x y z
N MET A 1 8.15 -16.89 26.39
CA MET A 1 9.24 -17.19 25.41
C MET A 1 8.87 -16.43 24.15
N THR A 2 9.62 -15.39 23.81
CA THR A 2 9.34 -14.57 22.63
C THR A 2 9.74 -15.32 21.36
N VAL A 3 8.79 -15.54 20.45
CA VAL A 3 9.06 -16.14 19.15
C VAL A 3 9.45 -15.02 18.18
N THR A 4 10.71 -15.01 17.74
CA THR A 4 11.18 -14.16 16.65
C THR A 4 11.06 -14.94 15.35
N VAL A 5 10.25 -14.44 14.42
CA VAL A 5 10.11 -15.00 13.07
C VAL A 5 10.69 -14.00 12.09
N GLN A 6 11.71 -14.43 11.34
CA GLN A 6 12.17 -13.66 10.20
C GLN A 6 11.24 -13.97 9.03
N ILE A 7 10.48 -12.97 8.59
CA ILE A 7 9.55 -13.10 7.47
C ILE A 7 10.13 -12.30 6.33
N ALA A 8 10.75 -13.00 5.40
CA ALA A 8 11.12 -12.39 4.13
C ALA A 8 9.90 -12.38 3.22
N LEU A 9 9.24 -11.23 3.11
CA LEU A 9 8.25 -11.06 2.05
C LEU A 9 9.00 -11.09 0.71
N PRO A 10 8.44 -11.78 -0.31
CA PRO A 10 9.07 -11.91 -1.62
C PRO A 10 9.31 -10.54 -2.25
N ASP A 11 10.47 -10.35 -2.89
CA ASP A 11 10.78 -9.16 -3.68
C ASP A 11 9.89 -9.12 -4.93
N ILE A 12 9.09 -8.06 -5.05
CA ILE A 12 8.06 -7.96 -6.09
C ILE A 12 8.17 -6.58 -6.78
N ASP A 13 8.99 -6.50 -7.83
CA ASP A 13 9.06 -5.45 -8.87
C ASP A 13 9.19 -3.97 -8.43
N GLY A 14 9.55 -3.64 -7.20
CA GLY A 14 10.03 -2.31 -6.76
C GLY A 14 9.11 -1.08 -6.97
N ASN A 15 7.92 -1.23 -7.57
CA ASN A 15 7.05 -0.12 -7.94
C ASN A 15 6.04 0.22 -6.83
N ALA A 16 5.94 1.50 -6.49
CA ALA A 16 4.93 2.02 -5.57
C ALA A 16 3.54 2.08 -6.23
N GLU A 17 2.55 1.46 -5.61
CA GLU A 17 1.17 1.43 -6.11
C GLU A 17 0.30 2.41 -5.34
N VAL A 18 -0.46 3.24 -6.07
CA VAL A 18 -1.41 4.20 -5.48
C VAL A 18 -2.79 3.55 -5.47
N GLY A 19 -3.34 3.31 -4.29
CA GLY A 19 -4.65 2.69 -4.14
C GLY A 19 -5.80 3.67 -4.37
N LEU A 20 -6.82 3.22 -5.10
CA LEU A 20 -8.15 3.80 -5.14
C LEU A 20 -9.14 2.71 -4.71
N ALA A 21 -9.80 2.88 -3.57
CA ALA A 21 -11.09 2.25 -3.35
C ALA A 21 -11.95 3.10 -2.40
N VAL A 22 -13.23 3.21 -2.77
CA VAL A 22 -14.26 4.02 -2.13
C VAL A 22 -15.33 3.03 -1.66
N GLY A 23 -15.30 2.70 -0.37
CA GLY A 23 -16.20 1.74 0.26
C GLY A 23 -15.80 1.49 1.72
N THR A 24 -16.74 1.03 2.53
CA THR A 24 -16.45 0.50 3.87
C THR A 24 -16.06 -0.97 3.74
N ASP A 25 -14.89 -1.33 4.27
CA ASP A 25 -14.50 -2.72 4.40
C ASP A 25 -15.37 -3.36 5.48
N LYS A 26 -16.27 -4.25 5.08
CA LYS A 26 -17.24 -4.85 6.00
C LYS A 26 -16.55 -5.94 6.81
N GLY A 27 -16.88 -6.02 8.10
CA GLY A 27 -16.51 -7.17 8.92
C GLY A 27 -17.18 -8.45 8.44
N LEU A 28 -16.67 -9.57 8.90
CA LEU A 28 -17.17 -10.89 8.55
C LEU A 28 -18.51 -11.20 9.25
N PRO A 29 -19.41 -11.97 8.60
CA PRO A 29 -20.55 -12.55 9.30
C PRO A 29 -20.06 -13.52 10.38
N ASP A 30 -20.85 -13.72 11.44
CA ASP A 30 -20.42 -14.50 12.62
C ASP A 30 -19.98 -15.94 12.27
N ASN A 31 -20.60 -16.57 11.28
CA ASN A 31 -20.24 -17.90 10.80
C ASN A 31 -18.92 -17.97 10.02
N ARG A 32 -18.24 -16.84 9.81
CA ARG A 32 -16.92 -16.75 9.18
C ARG A 32 -15.85 -16.21 10.14
N LYS A 33 -16.21 -15.92 11.40
CA LYS A 33 -15.26 -15.49 12.43
C LYS A 33 -14.46 -16.68 12.95
N LEU A 34 -13.17 -16.48 13.19
CA LEU A 34 -12.32 -17.53 13.72
C LEU A 34 -12.53 -17.68 15.23
N HIS A 35 -12.86 -18.88 15.69
CA HIS A 35 -12.93 -19.17 17.11
C HIS A 35 -11.55 -19.51 17.67
N VAL A 36 -11.19 -18.89 18.80
CA VAL A 36 -9.94 -19.15 19.52
C VAL A 36 -10.21 -19.32 21.01
N LEU A 37 -9.51 -20.26 21.64
CA LEU A 37 -9.66 -20.50 23.08
C LEU A 37 -8.88 -19.49 23.93
N LYS A 38 -9.56 -18.95 24.94
CA LYS A 38 -8.95 -18.06 25.95
C LYS A 38 -7.93 -18.80 26.80
N THR A 39 -8.26 -20.01 27.24
CA THR A 39 -7.46 -20.85 28.16
C THR A 39 -7.03 -22.15 27.46
N GLY A 40 -6.18 -22.95 28.11
CA GLY A 40 -5.59 -24.16 27.52
C GLY A 40 -4.14 -23.98 27.06
N ASP A 41 -3.50 -25.10 26.76
CA ASP A 41 -2.12 -25.10 26.28
C ASP A 41 -2.01 -24.64 24.82
N ARG A 42 -0.80 -24.32 24.36
CA ARG A 42 -0.58 -23.78 23.01
C ARG A 42 -1.04 -24.74 21.91
N LYS A 43 -0.84 -26.06 22.08
CA LYS A 43 -1.21 -27.06 21.08
C LYS A 43 -2.73 -27.16 20.98
N GLN A 44 -3.42 -27.21 22.13
CA GLN A 44 -4.87 -27.24 22.22
C GLN A 44 -5.48 -26.01 21.53
N LYS A 45 -4.97 -24.81 21.83
CA LYS A 45 -5.48 -23.57 21.21
C LYS A 45 -5.28 -23.54 19.70
N VAL A 46 -4.10 -23.93 19.21
CA VAL A 46 -3.83 -24.02 17.76
C VAL A 46 -4.75 -25.02 17.08
N MET A 47 -4.95 -26.20 17.67
CA MET A 47 -5.85 -27.21 17.12
C MET A 47 -7.31 -26.76 17.11
N TYR A 48 -7.74 -26.04 18.15
CA TYR A 48 -9.09 -25.48 18.22
C TYR A 48 -9.34 -24.42 17.13
N ALA A 49 -8.39 -23.50 16.94
CA ALA A 49 -8.47 -22.51 15.87
C ALA A 49 -8.48 -23.17 14.48
N ALA A 50 -7.62 -24.17 14.26
CA ALA A 50 -7.61 -24.93 13.01
C ALA A 50 -8.93 -25.67 12.76
N ALA A 51 -9.51 -26.28 13.80
CA ALA A 51 -10.81 -26.95 13.70
C ALA A 51 -11.95 -25.98 13.39
N SER A 52 -11.92 -24.77 13.96
CA SER A 52 -12.87 -23.71 13.62
C SER A 52 -12.77 -23.36 12.13
N ALA A 53 -11.56 -23.19 11.60
CA ALA A 53 -11.36 -22.91 10.18
C ALA A 53 -11.81 -24.05 9.26
N GLU A 54 -11.52 -25.30 9.61
CA GLU A 54 -11.95 -26.49 8.86
C GLU A 54 -13.48 -26.54 8.71
N LEU A 55 -14.22 -26.21 9.77
CA LEU A 55 -15.68 -26.23 9.76
C LEU A 55 -16.30 -25.11 8.89
N MET A 56 -15.52 -24.09 8.54
CA MET A 56 -15.96 -22.95 7.72
C MET A 56 -15.53 -23.04 6.26
N SER A 57 -14.61 -23.95 5.92
CA SER A 57 -13.92 -23.94 4.64
C SER A 57 -14.61 -24.83 3.61
N ASP A 58 -14.67 -24.33 2.37
CA ASP A 58 -15.04 -25.13 1.21
C ASP A 58 -13.78 -25.85 0.72
N LYS A 59 -13.84 -27.18 0.61
CA LYS A 59 -12.72 -28.14 0.42
C LYS A 59 -11.59 -27.76 -0.54
N ILE A 60 -11.81 -26.83 -1.45
CA ILE A 60 -10.86 -26.40 -2.49
C ILE A 60 -9.76 -25.50 -1.90
N HIS A 61 -10.01 -24.74 -0.83
CA HIS A 61 -9.03 -23.79 -0.26
C HIS A 61 -8.67 -24.03 1.22
N ASP A 62 -9.03 -25.21 1.76
CA ASP A 62 -8.90 -25.55 3.18
C ASP A 62 -7.48 -25.33 3.73
N ASP A 63 -6.44 -25.69 2.98
CA ASP A 63 -5.07 -25.61 3.47
C ASP A 63 -4.63 -24.17 3.75
N MET A 64 -5.09 -23.19 2.97
CA MET A 64 -4.80 -21.78 3.23
C MET A 64 -5.52 -21.29 4.48
N MET A 65 -6.82 -21.61 4.63
CA MET A 65 -7.61 -21.20 5.79
C MET A 65 -7.09 -21.84 7.07
N LEU A 66 -6.77 -23.13 7.03
CA LEU A 66 -6.12 -23.86 8.13
C LEU A 66 -4.77 -23.24 8.50
N ALA A 67 -3.90 -23.01 7.52
CA ALA A 67 -2.59 -22.43 7.76
C ALA A 67 -2.70 -21.02 8.36
N ALA A 68 -3.68 -20.23 7.91
CA ALA A 68 -3.97 -18.92 8.48
C ALA A 68 -4.48 -19.00 9.92
N ALA A 69 -5.40 -19.93 10.24
CA ALA A 69 -5.87 -20.12 11.62
C ALA A 69 -4.72 -20.53 12.56
N VAL A 70 -3.87 -21.46 12.10
CA VAL A 70 -2.64 -21.84 12.81
C VAL A 70 -1.76 -20.62 13.01
N ALA A 71 -1.55 -19.78 11.99
CA ALA A 71 -0.72 -18.58 12.09
C ALA A 71 -1.30 -17.55 13.07
N VAL A 72 -2.60 -17.24 12.98
CA VAL A 72 -3.30 -16.27 13.84
C VAL A 72 -3.13 -16.63 15.31
N GLU A 73 -3.30 -17.91 15.65
CA GLU A 73 -3.18 -18.39 17.02
C GLU A 73 -1.71 -18.55 17.46
N LYS A 74 -0.87 -19.19 16.65
CA LYS A 74 0.54 -19.46 16.94
C LYS A 74 1.34 -18.18 17.17
N PHE A 75 1.06 -17.13 16.40
CA PHE A 75 1.74 -15.83 16.46
C PHE A 75 0.97 -14.78 17.25
N LYS A 76 -0.23 -15.14 17.77
CA LYS A 76 -1.14 -14.25 18.48
C LYS A 76 -1.35 -12.96 17.69
N LEU A 77 -1.98 -13.05 16.53
CA LEU A 77 -2.20 -11.91 15.63
C LEU A 77 -3.46 -11.09 15.96
N TYR A 78 -4.28 -11.55 16.89
CA TYR A 78 -5.49 -10.89 17.35
C TYR A 78 -5.23 -10.05 18.60
N ARG A 79 -5.89 -8.90 18.73
CA ARG A 79 -5.71 -7.94 19.84
C ARG A 79 -7.05 -7.43 20.32
N LYS A 80 -7.05 -6.70 21.43
CA LYS A 80 -8.25 -6.03 21.94
C LYS A 80 -8.49 -4.71 21.22
N GLU A 81 -9.76 -4.34 21.11
CA GLU A 81 -10.22 -3.02 20.70
C GLU A 81 -9.74 -1.92 21.66
N LYS A 82 -9.96 -0.65 21.26
CA LYS A 82 -9.54 0.54 22.02
C LYS A 82 -10.18 0.62 23.41
N ASN A 83 -11.45 0.23 23.54
CA ASN A 83 -12.19 0.15 24.81
C ASN A 83 -11.82 -1.10 25.65
N GLY A 84 -11.10 -2.06 25.06
CA GLY A 84 -10.75 -3.33 25.70
C GLY A 84 -11.90 -4.34 25.83
N GLU A 85 -13.07 -4.06 25.26
CA GLU A 85 -14.29 -4.86 25.42
C GLU A 85 -14.33 -6.07 24.48
N GLY A 86 -13.77 -5.93 23.28
CA GLY A 86 -13.79 -6.96 22.25
C GLY A 86 -12.47 -7.13 21.49
N PRO A 87 -12.42 -8.07 20.53
CA PRO A 87 -11.29 -8.24 19.64
C PRO A 87 -11.29 -7.19 18.52
N ASP A 88 -10.11 -6.69 18.20
CA ASP A 88 -9.78 -5.73 17.12
C ASP A 88 -9.80 -6.34 15.70
N CYS A 89 -10.48 -7.47 15.55
CA CYS A 89 -10.49 -8.31 14.37
C CYS A 89 -11.63 -9.32 14.49
N ASP A 90 -11.94 -10.01 13.39
CA ASP A 90 -13.06 -10.94 13.30
C ASP A 90 -12.72 -12.32 13.89
N VAL A 91 -12.49 -12.34 15.20
CA VAL A 91 -12.29 -13.55 16.00
C VAL A 91 -13.31 -13.62 17.13
N ILE A 92 -13.66 -14.83 17.56
CA ILE A 92 -14.49 -15.08 18.73
C ILE A 92 -13.58 -15.70 19.80
N ILE A 93 -13.51 -15.04 20.96
CA ILE A 93 -12.72 -15.53 22.10
C ILE A 93 -13.61 -16.43 22.96
N ASP A 94 -13.45 -17.74 22.82
CA ASP A 94 -14.22 -18.72 23.56
C ASP A 94 -13.62 -18.91 24.97
N GLU A 95 -14.44 -18.71 26.00
CA GLU A 95 -14.04 -18.95 27.40
C GLU A 95 -14.00 -20.44 27.75
N ALA A 96 -14.86 -21.22 27.09
CA ALA A 96 -14.96 -22.66 27.19
C ALA A 96 -15.07 -23.27 25.79
N GLU A 97 -14.69 -24.54 25.65
CA GLU A 97 -14.72 -25.23 24.37
C GLU A 97 -16.15 -25.37 23.82
N ASN A 98 -16.35 -24.92 22.58
CA ASN A 98 -17.51 -25.31 21.80
C ASN A 98 -17.42 -26.81 21.47
N ALA A 99 -18.44 -27.59 21.81
CA ALA A 99 -18.42 -29.05 21.65
C ALA A 99 -18.16 -29.50 20.20
N THR A 100 -18.71 -28.79 19.21
CA THR A 100 -18.53 -29.10 17.79
C THR A 100 -17.09 -28.86 17.34
N ILE A 101 -16.52 -27.71 17.72
CA ILE A 101 -15.13 -27.37 17.38
C ILE A 101 -14.15 -28.30 18.11
N ALA A 102 -14.40 -28.60 19.38
CA ALA A 102 -13.58 -29.53 20.16
C ALA A 102 -13.62 -30.95 19.60
N ALA A 103 -14.78 -31.44 19.16
CA ALA A 103 -14.89 -32.73 18.48
C ALA A 103 -14.06 -32.76 17.18
N ALA A 104 -14.13 -31.69 16.38
CA ALA A 104 -13.32 -31.55 15.17
C ALA A 104 -11.81 -31.44 15.47
N ALA A 105 -11.41 -30.75 16.54
CA ALA A 105 -10.00 -30.64 16.96
C ALA A 105 -9.37 -31.98 17.35
N ASN A 106 -10.19 -32.94 17.80
CA ASN A 106 -9.77 -34.30 18.12
C ASN A 106 -9.71 -35.23 16.90
N ASN A 107 -10.08 -34.75 15.71
CA ASN A 107 -9.99 -35.52 14.48
C ASN A 107 -8.52 -35.78 14.08
N VAL A 108 -8.16 -37.05 13.92
CA VAL A 108 -6.78 -37.49 13.60
C VAL A 108 -6.30 -36.96 12.25
N VAL A 109 -7.18 -36.86 11.25
CA VAL A 109 -6.84 -36.34 9.92
C VAL A 109 -6.50 -34.86 10.01
N LEU A 110 -7.30 -34.08 10.74
CA LEU A 110 -7.02 -32.65 10.96
C LEU A 110 -5.70 -32.46 11.70
N GLN A 111 -5.43 -33.25 12.76
CA GLN A 111 -4.17 -33.18 13.48
C GLN A 111 -2.96 -33.48 12.60
N ALA A 112 -3.08 -34.46 11.71
CA ALA A 112 -2.03 -34.77 10.73
C ALA A 112 -1.81 -33.60 9.76
N ARG A 113 -2.87 -32.98 9.25
CA ARG A 113 -2.80 -31.80 8.37
C ARG A 113 -2.16 -30.60 9.06
N VAL A 114 -2.57 -30.28 10.29
CA VAL A 114 -1.96 -29.20 11.09
C VAL A 114 -0.48 -29.46 11.35
N SER A 115 -0.11 -30.72 11.65
CA SER A 115 1.29 -31.10 11.82
C SER A 115 2.10 -30.90 10.53
N GLN A 116 1.52 -31.24 9.38
CA GLN A 116 2.14 -31.04 8.07
C GLN A 116 2.29 -29.54 7.73
N ILE A 117 1.26 -28.72 8.00
CA ILE A 117 1.31 -27.24 7.85
C ILE A 117 2.50 -26.66 8.62
N LEU A 118 2.67 -27.08 9.88
CA LEU A 118 3.78 -26.62 10.74
C LEU A 118 5.14 -27.10 10.23
N LYS A 119 5.23 -28.34 9.74
CA LYS A 119 6.44 -28.92 9.17
C LYS A 119 6.88 -28.20 7.91
N ASP A 120 5.93 -27.91 7.02
CA ASP A 120 6.18 -27.24 5.73
C ASP A 120 6.23 -25.72 5.86
N LYS A 121 6.05 -25.19 7.07
CA LYS A 121 6.02 -23.74 7.38
C LYS A 121 4.94 -22.97 6.62
N LYS A 122 3.83 -23.63 6.29
CA LYS A 122 2.68 -23.01 5.62
C LYS A 122 1.99 -21.95 6.47
N ASP A 123 2.12 -22.02 7.78
CA ASP A 123 1.71 -20.96 8.71
C ASP A 123 2.49 -19.65 8.50
N VAL A 124 3.76 -19.73 8.08
CA VAL A 124 4.55 -18.56 7.72
C VAL A 124 4.08 -17.97 6.39
N ASP A 125 3.82 -18.82 5.39
CA ASP A 125 3.25 -18.38 4.10
C ASP A 125 1.88 -17.68 4.30
N ALA A 126 1.05 -18.18 5.22
CA ALA A 126 -0.24 -17.59 5.52
C ALA A 126 -0.09 -16.24 6.20
N LEU A 127 0.89 -16.12 7.11
CA LEU A 127 1.24 -14.83 7.70
C LEU A 127 1.74 -13.82 6.67
N MET A 128 2.52 -14.24 5.66
CA MET A 128 2.91 -13.37 4.55
C MET A 128 1.69 -12.83 3.79
N GLN A 129 0.71 -13.69 3.51
CA GLN A 129 -0.54 -13.30 2.85
C GLN A 129 -1.34 -12.29 3.69
N ILE A 130 -1.48 -12.55 4.99
CA ILE A 130 -2.16 -11.64 5.91
C ILE A 130 -1.47 -10.27 5.94
N LEU A 131 -0.13 -10.23 6.07
CA LEU A 131 0.64 -8.98 6.04
C LEU A 131 0.46 -8.23 4.71
N ALA A 132 0.47 -8.95 3.58
CA ALA A 132 0.23 -8.35 2.27
C ALA A 132 -1.16 -7.69 2.19
N CYS A 133 -2.19 -8.35 2.74
CA CYS A 133 -3.52 -7.76 2.86
C CYS A 133 -3.57 -6.53 3.78
N LYS A 134 -2.75 -6.46 4.84
CA LYS A 134 -2.66 -5.23 5.67
C LYS A 134 -1.98 -4.08 4.93
N VAL A 135 -0.97 -4.36 4.12
CA VAL A 135 -0.37 -3.36 3.22
C VAL A 135 -1.41 -2.88 2.19
N THR A 136 -2.19 -3.80 1.60
CA THR A 136 -3.30 -3.44 0.70
C THR A 136 -4.35 -2.59 1.40
N TYR A 137 -4.73 -2.93 2.64
CA TYR A 137 -5.66 -2.14 3.44
C TYR A 137 -5.12 -0.73 3.63
N TRP A 138 -3.84 -0.58 3.96
CA TRP A 138 -3.23 0.75 4.11
C TRP A 138 -3.29 1.60 2.84
N GLN A 139 -3.20 0.97 1.67
CA GLN A 139 -3.22 1.66 0.37
C GLN A 139 -4.64 1.96 -0.11
N THR A 140 -5.60 1.08 0.17
CA THR A 140 -6.93 1.08 -0.48
C THR A 140 -8.10 1.15 0.48
N ASN A 141 -7.89 1.08 1.79
CA ASN A 141 -8.91 0.88 2.83
C ASN A 141 -9.67 -0.46 2.75
N HIS A 142 -9.23 -1.41 1.92
CA HIS A 142 -9.79 -2.75 1.84
C HIS A 142 -8.68 -3.80 1.94
N HIS A 143 -8.87 -4.85 2.72
CA HIS A 143 -7.85 -5.89 2.88
C HIS A 143 -7.50 -6.63 1.59
N THR A 144 -8.49 -6.84 0.73
CA THR A 144 -8.33 -7.52 -0.56
C THR A 144 -8.42 -6.58 -1.75
N GLY A 145 -9.02 -5.40 -1.60
CA GLY A 145 -9.33 -4.48 -2.71
C GLY A 145 -10.82 -4.45 -3.06
N GLY A 146 -11.18 -3.70 -4.10
CA GLY A 146 -12.57 -3.50 -4.54
C GLY A 146 -13.15 -4.68 -5.32
N GLY A 147 -13.30 -5.85 -4.68
CA GLY A 147 -13.95 -7.04 -5.25
C GLY A 147 -13.01 -8.05 -5.93
N ARG A 148 -11.71 -7.75 -6.01
CA ARG A 148 -10.65 -8.66 -6.47
C ARG A 148 -9.37 -8.38 -5.71
N LEU A 149 -8.48 -9.35 -5.59
CA LEU A 149 -7.17 -9.15 -4.97
C LEU A 149 -6.39 -8.01 -5.65
N ALA A 150 -6.04 -7.00 -4.86
CA ALA A 150 -5.11 -5.96 -5.26
C ALA A 150 -3.74 -6.57 -5.57
N HIS A 151 -2.99 -5.93 -6.45
CA HIS A 151 -1.84 -6.53 -7.12
C HIS A 151 -0.78 -7.09 -6.17
N TYR A 152 -0.43 -6.38 -5.09
CA TYR A 152 0.52 -6.92 -4.11
C TYR A 152 0.01 -8.18 -3.39
N ALA A 153 -1.18 -8.13 -2.79
CA ALA A 153 -1.80 -9.29 -2.15
C ALA A 153 -2.02 -10.44 -3.13
N LYS A 154 -2.34 -10.13 -4.39
CA LYS A 154 -2.49 -11.10 -5.49
C LYS A 154 -1.15 -11.79 -5.80
N LYS A 155 -0.06 -11.05 -5.90
CA LYS A 155 1.26 -11.64 -6.21
C LYS A 155 1.79 -12.53 -5.09
N VAL A 156 1.62 -12.12 -3.83
CA VAL A 156 1.94 -12.98 -2.69
C VAL A 156 1.09 -14.25 -2.72
N PHE A 157 -0.19 -14.12 -3.05
CA PHE A 157 -1.08 -15.27 -3.22
C PHE A 157 -0.59 -16.20 -4.32
N ASP A 158 -0.35 -15.66 -5.52
CA ASP A 158 0.06 -16.42 -6.69
C ASP A 158 1.41 -17.13 -6.49
N LEU A 159 2.28 -16.59 -5.63
CA LEU A 159 3.56 -17.23 -5.31
C LEU A 159 3.43 -18.39 -4.31
N LYS A 160 2.49 -18.28 -3.36
CA LYS A 160 2.45 -19.17 -2.18
C LYS A 160 1.36 -20.23 -2.24
N TRP A 161 0.26 -19.92 -2.92
CA TRP A 161 -0.99 -20.67 -2.84
C TRP A 161 -1.53 -21.10 -4.20
N LYS A 162 -1.10 -20.47 -5.30
CA LYS A 162 -1.48 -20.91 -6.65
C LYS A 162 -0.92 -22.30 -6.92
N GLY A 163 -1.78 -23.16 -7.45
CA GLY A 163 -1.44 -24.53 -7.79
C GLY A 163 -2.64 -25.26 -8.38
N ASP A 164 -2.44 -26.54 -8.63
CA ASP A 164 -3.50 -27.47 -9.00
C ASP A 164 -3.76 -28.40 -7.81
N VAL A 165 -5.01 -28.44 -7.35
CA VAL A 165 -5.45 -29.34 -6.28
C VAL A 165 -6.61 -30.16 -6.83
N GLY A 166 -6.35 -31.45 -7.09
CA GLY A 166 -7.37 -32.39 -7.55
C GLY A 166 -7.89 -32.13 -8.98
N GLY A 167 -7.11 -31.45 -9.83
CA GLY A 167 -7.52 -31.07 -11.18
C GLY A 167 -8.23 -29.71 -11.25
N GLU A 168 -8.41 -29.03 -10.11
CA GLU A 168 -8.91 -27.67 -10.06
C GLU A 168 -7.78 -26.66 -9.84
N GLN A 169 -7.75 -25.65 -10.70
CA GLN A 169 -6.79 -24.56 -10.59
C GLN A 169 -7.19 -23.59 -9.46
N ILE A 170 -6.34 -23.49 -8.44
CA ILE A 170 -6.43 -22.48 -7.40
C ILE A 170 -5.91 -21.15 -7.97
N THR A 171 -6.77 -20.15 -8.02
CA THR A 171 -6.45 -18.82 -8.57
C THR A 171 -6.87 -17.72 -7.61
N SER A 172 -6.19 -16.56 -7.68
CA SER A 172 -6.51 -15.39 -6.86
C SER A 172 -7.99 -14.98 -6.90
N ASP A 173 -8.62 -15.13 -8.06
CA ASP A 173 -9.97 -14.64 -8.30
C ASP A 173 -10.99 -15.55 -7.59
N ARG A 174 -10.75 -16.86 -7.59
CA ARG A 174 -11.57 -17.83 -6.84
C ARG A 174 -11.36 -17.74 -5.33
N CYS A 175 -10.16 -17.37 -4.88
CA CYS A 175 -9.83 -17.32 -3.44
C CYS A 175 -10.01 -15.94 -2.80
N THR A 176 -10.52 -14.94 -3.52
CA THR A 176 -10.64 -13.57 -2.99
C THR A 176 -11.46 -13.53 -1.69
N GLY A 177 -12.53 -14.32 -1.58
CA GLY A 177 -13.36 -14.42 -0.38
C GLY A 177 -12.67 -15.03 0.83
N ASP A 178 -11.85 -16.07 0.61
CA ASP A 178 -11.10 -16.71 1.69
C ASP A 178 -9.91 -15.85 2.12
N VAL A 179 -9.21 -15.22 1.17
CA VAL A 179 -8.15 -14.24 1.48
C VAL A 179 -8.72 -13.06 2.29
N HIS A 180 -9.92 -12.59 1.95
CA HIS A 180 -10.64 -11.59 2.73
C HIS A 180 -10.91 -12.10 4.15
N THR A 181 -11.46 -13.31 4.27
CA THR A 181 -11.76 -13.96 5.55
C THR A 181 -10.54 -14.05 6.44
N VAL A 182 -9.44 -14.66 5.96
CA VAL A 182 -8.23 -14.86 6.77
C VAL A 182 -7.53 -13.54 7.12
N SER A 183 -7.65 -12.52 6.27
CA SER A 183 -7.07 -11.21 6.54
C SER A 183 -7.76 -10.48 7.70
N HIS A 184 -9.07 -10.71 7.88
CA HIS A 184 -9.88 -10.11 8.95
C HIS A 184 -9.72 -10.81 10.30
N TRP A 185 -9.23 -12.06 10.33
CA TRP A 185 -8.91 -12.76 11.60
C TRP A 185 -7.71 -12.18 12.36
N ALA A 186 -6.94 -11.29 11.74
CA ALA A 186 -5.77 -10.66 12.36
C ALA A 186 -6.00 -9.15 12.59
N SER A 187 -5.51 -8.64 13.72
CA SER A 187 -5.60 -7.22 14.08
C SER A 187 -4.84 -6.35 13.08
N THR A 188 -5.55 -5.41 12.48
CA THR A 188 -4.98 -4.45 11.52
C THR A 188 -4.01 -3.51 12.22
N CYS A 189 -4.40 -2.94 13.37
CA CYS A 189 -3.56 -2.00 14.10
C CYS A 189 -2.24 -2.64 14.57
N PHE A 190 -2.30 -3.87 15.06
CA PHE A 190 -1.10 -4.60 15.49
C PHE A 190 -0.13 -4.83 14.35
N LEU A 191 -0.63 -5.36 13.23
CA LEU A 191 0.21 -5.71 12.09
C LEU A 191 0.77 -4.48 11.39
N LEU A 192 -0.02 -3.42 11.19
CA LEU A 192 0.48 -2.16 10.63
C LEU A 192 1.58 -1.56 11.51
N LYS A 193 1.39 -1.55 12.84
CA LYS A 193 2.44 -1.09 13.76
C LYS A 193 3.69 -1.96 13.69
N LYS A 194 3.53 -3.27 13.60
CA LYS A 194 4.65 -4.20 13.41
C LYS A 194 5.35 -4.05 12.06
N LEU A 195 4.66 -3.54 11.03
CA LEU A 195 5.21 -3.16 9.73
C LEU A 195 5.89 -1.78 9.74
N GLY A 196 5.89 -1.06 10.86
CA GLY A 196 6.59 0.21 11.03
C GLY A 196 5.77 1.45 10.64
N PHE A 197 4.46 1.31 10.38
CA PHE A 197 3.60 2.46 10.13
C PHE A 197 3.53 3.36 11.35
N LYS A 198 3.73 4.66 11.13
CA LYS A 198 3.80 5.66 12.20
C LYS A 198 2.40 5.98 12.73
N LYS A 199 2.33 6.32 14.02
CA LYS A 199 1.12 6.81 14.70
C LYS A 199 -0.10 5.87 14.66
N VAL A 200 0.08 4.62 14.23
CA VAL A 200 -0.93 3.57 14.44
C VAL A 200 -1.01 3.26 15.93
N ARG A 201 -2.25 3.22 16.46
CA ARG A 201 -2.51 2.94 17.87
C ARG A 201 -1.92 1.61 18.33
N ASN A 202 -1.70 1.49 19.63
CA ASN A 202 -1.20 0.25 20.23
C ASN A 202 -2.35 -0.58 20.84
N PRO A 203 -2.95 -1.53 20.11
CA PRO A 203 -4.03 -2.32 20.67
C PRO A 203 -3.52 -3.23 21.81
N ALA A 204 -4.30 -3.36 22.88
CA ALA A 204 -3.93 -4.17 24.04
C ALA A 204 -3.87 -5.66 23.66
N SER A 205 -2.96 -6.41 24.28
CA SER A 205 -2.71 -7.80 23.89
C SER A 205 -3.56 -8.83 24.64
N TYR A 206 -3.90 -9.92 23.95
CA TYR A 206 -4.38 -11.15 24.57
C TYR A 206 -3.23 -12.09 25.02
N GLY A 207 -1.98 -11.78 24.67
CA GLY A 207 -0.80 -12.57 25.06
C GLY A 207 0.52 -12.06 24.45
N GLU A 208 1.62 -12.78 24.65
CA GLU A 208 2.88 -12.44 23.96
C GLU A 208 2.73 -12.72 22.46
N GLY A 209 2.82 -11.66 21.64
CA GLY A 209 2.80 -11.74 20.18
C GLY A 209 4.14 -12.10 19.58
N ALA A 210 4.14 -12.52 18.32
CA ALA A 210 5.37 -12.70 17.56
C ALA A 210 6.06 -11.36 17.25
N ASN A 211 7.39 -11.42 17.17
CA ASN A 211 8.20 -10.36 16.56
C ASN A 211 8.49 -10.72 15.11
N PHE A 212 8.31 -9.76 14.22
CA PHE A 212 8.58 -9.91 12.79
C PHE A 212 9.77 -9.03 12.42
N THR A 213 10.68 -9.61 11.63
CA THR A 213 11.67 -8.81 10.91
C THR A 213 11.10 -8.51 9.53
N ILE A 214 11.04 -7.23 9.18
CA ILE A 214 10.52 -6.73 7.91
C ILE A 214 11.67 -6.67 6.90
N THR A 215 11.50 -7.24 5.71
CA THR A 215 12.47 -7.07 4.59
C THR A 215 12.37 -5.70 3.94
N ASP A 216 13.41 -5.31 3.21
CA ASP A 216 13.47 -3.98 2.56
C ASP A 216 12.38 -3.77 1.50
N ASP A 217 11.92 -4.83 0.80
CA ASP A 217 10.80 -4.73 -0.14
C ASP A 217 9.51 -4.22 0.54
N VAL A 218 9.22 -4.73 1.74
CA VAL A 218 8.05 -4.28 2.50
C VAL A 218 8.20 -2.81 2.87
N LYS A 219 9.42 -2.35 3.17
CA LYS A 219 9.67 -0.92 3.46
C LYS A 219 9.33 -0.04 2.27
N LEU A 220 9.61 -0.49 1.04
CA LEU A 220 9.19 0.22 -0.17
C LEU A 220 7.66 0.33 -0.22
N ARG A 221 6.94 -0.73 0.11
CA ARG A 221 5.46 -0.75 0.09
C ARG A 221 4.82 0.04 1.23
N THR A 222 5.49 0.14 2.38
CA THR A 222 5.05 0.97 3.51
C THR A 222 5.41 2.45 3.31
N SER A 223 6.25 2.78 2.32
CA SER A 223 6.63 4.17 2.00
C SER A 223 5.57 4.94 1.21
N VAL A 224 4.45 4.32 0.85
CA VAL A 224 3.35 4.92 0.08
C VAL A 224 2.42 5.77 0.95
N PHE A 225 1.71 6.70 0.33
CA PHE A 225 0.69 7.52 1.00
C PHE A 225 -0.49 6.65 1.48
N PRO A 226 -1.06 6.93 2.67
CA PRO A 226 -2.19 6.17 3.20
C PRO A 226 -3.45 6.35 2.35
N ALA A 227 -4.36 5.37 2.39
CA ALA A 227 -5.65 5.42 1.71
C ALA A 227 -6.41 6.71 2.05
N GLY A 228 -7.05 7.32 1.06
CA GLY A 228 -7.67 8.65 1.19
C GLY A 228 -6.76 9.82 0.83
N THR A 229 -5.43 9.61 0.72
CA THR A 229 -4.47 10.65 0.30
C THR A 229 -3.90 10.43 -1.10
N ALA A 230 -4.57 9.61 -1.93
CA ALA A 230 -4.13 9.27 -3.28
C ALA A 230 -3.80 10.49 -4.17
N LYS A 231 -4.54 11.60 -4.00
CA LYS A 231 -4.26 12.86 -4.72
C LYS A 231 -2.87 13.44 -4.40
N TYR A 232 -2.43 13.36 -3.15
CA TYR A 232 -1.09 13.78 -2.76
C TYR A 232 -0.02 12.88 -3.40
N GLY A 233 -0.24 11.56 -3.38
CA GLY A 233 0.67 10.61 -4.04
C GLY A 233 0.83 10.91 -5.54
N ALA A 234 -0.29 11.06 -6.25
CA ALA A 234 -0.29 11.36 -7.69
C ALA A 234 0.36 12.72 -8.01
N CYS A 235 0.03 13.78 -7.25
CA CYS A 235 0.61 15.10 -7.46
C CYS A 235 2.11 15.12 -7.14
N LYS A 236 2.56 14.43 -6.08
CA LYS A 236 3.98 14.35 -5.72
C LYS A 236 4.78 13.64 -6.81
N GLU A 237 4.23 12.58 -7.39
CA GLU A 237 4.89 11.86 -8.48
C GLU A 237 4.91 12.68 -9.78
N ALA A 238 3.82 13.38 -10.11
CA ALA A 238 3.78 14.31 -11.23
C ALA A 238 4.82 15.44 -11.06
N LEU A 239 4.89 16.03 -9.87
CA LEU A 239 5.82 17.09 -9.54
C LEU A 239 7.27 16.62 -9.65
N LYS A 240 7.62 15.43 -9.15
CA LYS A 240 8.96 14.85 -9.31
C LYS A 240 9.40 14.78 -10.77
N ARG A 241 8.48 14.43 -11.67
CA ARG A 241 8.75 14.37 -13.12
C ARG A 241 8.87 15.77 -13.71
N LEU A 242 7.95 16.68 -13.35
CA LEU A 242 7.99 18.06 -13.80
C LEU A 242 9.30 18.74 -13.42
N CYS A 243 9.78 18.58 -12.19
CA CYS A 243 11.03 19.20 -11.70
C CYS A 243 12.27 18.82 -12.51
N ARG A 244 12.20 17.75 -13.32
CA ARG A 244 13.29 17.31 -14.21
C ARG A 244 13.19 17.88 -15.62
N MET A 245 12.17 18.69 -15.90
CA MET A 245 11.88 19.26 -17.21
C MET A 245 12.09 20.76 -17.23
N ALA A 246 12.49 21.29 -18.38
CA ALA A 246 12.66 22.74 -18.58
C ALA A 246 11.36 23.52 -18.29
N LEU A 247 10.20 22.88 -18.52
CA LEU A 247 8.87 23.41 -18.23
C LEU A 247 8.69 23.81 -16.75
N PHE A 248 9.43 23.22 -15.81
CA PHE A 248 9.33 23.58 -14.38
C PHE A 248 9.63 25.05 -14.12
N ALA A 249 10.54 25.66 -14.89
CA ALA A 249 10.87 27.08 -14.74
C ALA A 249 9.71 28.03 -15.05
N ALA A 250 8.73 27.56 -15.83
CA ALA A 250 7.52 28.28 -16.17
C ALA A 250 6.33 27.91 -15.25
N PHE A 251 6.56 27.12 -14.20
CA PHE A 251 5.48 26.68 -13.31
C PHE A 251 4.82 27.88 -12.60
N PRO A 252 3.49 28.06 -12.71
CA PRO A 252 2.82 29.20 -12.09
C PRO A 252 2.77 29.04 -10.57
N ASN A 253 3.04 30.14 -9.85
CA ASN A 253 2.94 30.25 -8.38
C ASN A 253 3.69 29.13 -7.62
N PRO A 254 5.03 29.12 -7.63
CA PRO A 254 5.84 28.07 -7.00
C PRO A 254 5.60 27.91 -5.49
N GLN A 255 5.02 28.90 -4.82
CA GLN A 255 4.61 28.84 -3.42
C GLN A 255 3.56 27.75 -3.17
N ASP A 256 2.72 27.43 -4.16
CA ASP A 256 1.77 26.32 -4.10
C ASP A 256 2.49 24.96 -3.94
N ILE A 257 3.72 24.83 -4.46
CA ILE A 257 4.53 23.62 -4.32
C ILE A 257 5.06 23.50 -2.89
N VAL A 258 5.54 24.60 -2.29
CA VAL A 258 6.09 24.58 -0.93
C VAL A 258 5.03 24.10 0.06
N GLY A 259 3.86 24.74 0.09
CA GLY A 259 2.78 24.33 1.01
C GLY A 259 2.26 22.92 0.74
N PHE A 260 2.33 22.44 -0.50
CA PHE A 260 2.03 21.05 -0.83
C PHE A 260 3.06 20.05 -0.30
N LEU A 261 4.35 20.38 -0.36
CA LEU A 261 5.42 19.54 0.19
C LEU A 261 5.34 19.49 1.72
N ASP A 262 5.06 20.62 2.38
CA ASP A 262 4.81 20.67 3.82
C ASP A 262 3.65 19.75 4.22
N SER A 263 2.55 19.81 3.46
CA SER A 263 1.39 18.92 3.67
C SER A 263 1.76 17.44 3.44
N CYS A 264 2.59 17.14 2.45
CA CYS A 264 3.08 15.77 2.22
C CYS A 264 3.89 15.26 3.42
N ASP A 265 4.75 16.10 3.99
CA ASP A 265 5.59 15.73 5.13
C ASP A 265 4.76 15.60 6.40
N GLU A 266 3.75 16.46 6.61
CA GLU A 266 2.79 16.31 7.69
C GLU A 266 2.04 14.98 7.61
N ILE A 267 1.53 14.61 6.42
CA ILE A 267 0.88 13.32 6.19
C ILE A 267 1.85 12.18 6.50
N LYS A 268 3.10 12.25 6.04
CA LYS A 268 4.13 11.22 6.28
C LYS A 268 4.57 11.09 7.73
N ASN A 269 4.39 12.12 8.53
CA ASN A 269 4.67 12.08 9.96
C ASN A 269 3.47 11.61 10.79
N ASN A 270 2.25 11.69 10.23
CA ASN A 270 1.00 11.37 10.91
C ASN A 270 0.09 10.44 10.08
N GLU A 271 0.68 9.45 9.39
CA GLU A 271 -0.02 8.74 8.31
C GLU A 271 -1.33 8.07 8.74
N ALA A 272 -1.39 7.52 9.96
CA ALA A 272 -2.60 6.88 10.48
C ALA A 272 -3.78 7.86 10.64
N GLU A 273 -3.51 9.13 10.96
CA GLU A 273 -4.54 10.17 11.11
C GLU A 273 -5.13 10.58 9.75
N TYR A 274 -4.33 10.54 8.69
CA TYR A 274 -4.75 10.90 7.33
C TYR A 274 -5.30 9.74 6.52
N HIS A 275 -5.20 8.51 7.04
CA HIS A 275 -5.86 7.36 6.46
C HIS A 275 -7.38 7.53 6.54
N VAL A 276 -8.13 7.11 5.50
CA VAL A 276 -9.59 7.23 5.49
C VAL A 276 -10.27 6.47 6.64
N GLY A 277 -9.66 5.37 7.09
CA GLY A 277 -10.01 4.63 8.33
C GLY A 277 -9.33 5.16 9.61
N GLY A 278 -8.86 6.41 9.64
CA GLY A 278 -8.04 6.95 10.72
C GLY A 278 -8.70 6.93 12.10
N GLU A 279 -10.03 6.94 12.18
CA GLU A 279 -10.78 6.86 13.45
C GLU A 279 -10.52 5.54 14.16
N TYR A 280 -10.41 4.47 13.37
CA TYR A 280 -10.07 3.14 13.84
C TYR A 280 -8.55 2.98 14.08
N LEU A 281 -7.70 3.63 13.29
CA LEU A 281 -6.24 3.43 13.31
C LEU A 281 -5.49 4.32 14.30
N SER A 282 -5.98 5.52 14.58
CA SER A 282 -5.29 6.56 15.35
C SER A 282 -5.92 6.75 16.73
N GLU A 283 -5.10 7.13 17.72
CA GLU A 283 -5.60 7.57 19.03
C GLU A 283 -6.20 8.97 18.97
N SER A 284 -5.70 9.80 18.07
CA SER A 284 -6.03 11.23 17.92
C SER A 284 -7.16 11.51 16.92
N GLY A 285 -7.68 10.48 16.25
CA GLY A 285 -8.78 10.58 15.29
C GLY A 285 -8.34 10.83 13.84
N VAL A 286 -9.28 11.28 13.01
CA VAL A 286 -9.09 11.49 11.56
C VAL A 286 -8.76 12.95 11.27
N LYS A 287 -7.68 13.18 10.51
CA LYS A 287 -7.41 14.43 9.82
C LYS A 287 -7.83 14.31 8.36
N LYS A 288 -8.66 15.24 7.92
CA LYS A 288 -9.00 15.38 6.50
C LYS A 288 -8.18 16.52 5.92
N THR A 289 -7.46 16.25 4.85
CA THR A 289 -6.82 17.28 4.05
C THR A 289 -6.96 16.94 2.58
N MET A 290 -7.09 17.96 1.76
CA MET A 290 -7.11 17.84 0.31
C MET A 290 -5.99 18.71 -0.25
N PRO A 291 -5.23 18.20 -1.23
CA PRO A 291 -4.20 19.00 -1.84
C PRO A 291 -4.83 20.20 -2.54
N ASN A 292 -4.08 21.30 -2.64
CA ASN A 292 -4.51 22.51 -3.33
C ASN A 292 -5.08 22.14 -4.73
N PRO A 293 -6.38 22.41 -5.01
CA PRO A 293 -7.01 22.02 -6.26
C PRO A 293 -6.30 22.57 -7.50
N THR A 294 -5.80 23.80 -7.41
CA THR A 294 -5.04 24.51 -8.45
C THR A 294 -3.76 23.74 -8.81
N LEU A 295 -2.99 23.32 -7.80
CA LEU A 295 -1.79 22.51 -8.02
C LEU A 295 -2.13 21.15 -8.64
N CYS A 296 -3.16 20.48 -8.13
CA CYS A 296 -3.60 19.18 -8.67
C CYS A 296 -3.96 19.27 -10.15
N TRP A 297 -4.66 20.34 -10.52
CA TRP A 297 -5.02 20.58 -11.91
C TRP A 297 -3.80 20.84 -12.79
N ARG A 298 -2.85 21.68 -12.34
CA ARG A 298 -1.61 21.93 -13.08
C ARG A 298 -0.80 20.65 -13.29
N MET A 299 -0.73 19.79 -12.26
CA MET A 299 -0.12 18.46 -12.36
C MET A 299 -0.86 17.54 -13.32
N SER A 300 -2.20 17.57 -13.33
CA SER A 300 -3.02 16.83 -14.28
C SER A 300 -2.74 17.24 -15.73
N ALA A 301 -2.75 18.55 -16.03
CA ALA A 301 -2.47 19.08 -17.36
C ALA A 301 -1.08 18.66 -17.85
N PHE A 302 -0.08 18.76 -16.97
CA PHE A 302 1.28 18.30 -17.26
C PHE A 302 1.33 16.80 -17.57
N VAL A 303 0.76 15.96 -16.71
CA VAL A 303 0.77 14.50 -16.89
C VAL A 303 0.03 14.07 -18.14
N ARG A 304 -1.12 14.70 -18.45
CA ARG A 304 -1.90 14.38 -19.66
C ARG A 304 -1.18 14.79 -20.94
N ALA A 305 -0.39 15.87 -20.91
CA ALA A 305 0.38 16.29 -22.07
C ALA A 305 1.60 15.40 -22.32
N PHE A 306 2.40 15.11 -21.29
CA PHE A 306 3.69 14.42 -21.45
C PHE A 306 3.62 12.90 -21.23
N TYR A 307 2.63 12.41 -20.48
CA TYR A 307 2.51 11.01 -20.08
C TYR A 307 1.11 10.42 -20.31
N PRO A 308 0.45 10.67 -21.46
CA PRO A 308 -0.97 10.36 -21.67
C PRO A 308 -1.32 8.88 -21.54
N LYS A 309 -0.35 7.97 -21.79
CA LYS A 309 -0.54 6.52 -21.75
C LYS A 309 -0.18 5.88 -20.39
N THR A 310 0.13 6.69 -19.38
CA THR A 310 0.56 6.17 -18.08
C THR A 310 -0.59 6.00 -17.10
N LYS A 311 -0.45 5.08 -16.14
CA LYS A 311 -1.39 4.92 -15.02
C LYS A 311 -1.55 6.18 -14.17
N LEU A 312 -0.55 7.06 -14.19
CA LEU A 312 -0.63 8.37 -13.54
C LEU A 312 -1.65 9.28 -14.26
N ALA A 313 -1.72 9.26 -15.59
CA ALA A 313 -2.71 10.04 -16.35
C ALA A 313 -4.14 9.51 -16.15
N GLU A 314 -4.29 8.20 -15.94
CA GLU A 314 -5.56 7.54 -15.63
C GLU A 314 -6.00 7.74 -14.16
N ALA A 315 -5.15 8.29 -13.30
CA ALA A 315 -5.45 8.38 -11.88
C ALA A 315 -6.66 9.31 -11.65
N ALA A 316 -7.74 8.75 -11.08
CA ALA A 316 -8.97 9.47 -10.71
C ALA A 316 -8.72 10.66 -9.75
N ALA A 317 -7.53 10.73 -9.16
CA ALA A 317 -7.04 11.83 -8.35
C ALA A 317 -7.10 13.21 -9.03
N PHE A 318 -7.02 13.25 -10.36
CA PHE A 318 -6.92 14.48 -11.16
C PHE A 318 -8.26 15.00 -11.69
N GLY A 319 -9.36 14.76 -10.98
CA GLY A 319 -10.73 15.11 -11.38
C GLY A 319 -10.89 16.49 -12.03
N THR A 320 -11.84 16.60 -12.96
CA THR A 320 -12.13 17.81 -13.78
C THR A 320 -13.08 18.80 -13.11
N GLU A 321 -13.46 18.54 -11.86
CA GLU A 321 -14.48 19.31 -11.15
C GLU A 321 -13.88 20.63 -10.62
N ASN A 322 -14.56 21.75 -10.93
CA ASN A 322 -14.18 23.17 -10.66
C ASN A 322 -13.34 23.93 -11.71
N GLN A 323 -13.36 23.52 -12.99
CA GLN A 323 -12.73 24.30 -14.07
C GLN A 323 -13.38 25.68 -14.33
N ALA A 324 -14.66 25.86 -14.00
CA ALA A 324 -15.45 27.03 -14.42
C ALA A 324 -15.04 28.39 -13.82
N ASN A 325 -14.23 28.42 -12.75
CA ASN A 325 -13.94 29.67 -12.02
C ASN A 325 -12.53 30.25 -12.27
N TYR A 326 -11.73 29.65 -13.16
CA TYR A 326 -10.30 29.97 -13.30
C TYR A 326 -9.77 29.75 -14.74
N GLU A 327 -10.63 29.89 -15.75
CA GLU A 327 -10.35 29.46 -17.13
C GLU A 327 -9.08 30.08 -17.73
N ASP A 328 -8.76 31.34 -17.44
CA ASP A 328 -7.67 32.07 -18.11
C ASP A 328 -6.26 31.61 -17.71
N VAL A 329 -5.99 31.51 -16.40
CA VAL A 329 -4.68 31.08 -15.87
C VAL A 329 -4.46 29.60 -16.10
N PHE A 330 -5.53 28.80 -16.05
CA PHE A 330 -5.45 27.37 -16.29
C PHE A 330 -5.25 27.02 -17.76
N GLN A 331 -6.06 27.61 -18.66
CA GLN A 331 -5.91 27.37 -20.10
C GLN A 331 -4.50 27.74 -20.59
N THR A 332 -3.90 28.78 -20.03
CA THR A 332 -2.52 29.19 -20.35
C THR A 332 -1.50 28.09 -20.02
N TRP A 333 -1.55 27.51 -18.82
CA TRP A 333 -0.64 26.44 -18.41
C TRP A 333 -0.84 25.15 -19.22
N GLU A 334 -2.10 24.76 -19.46
CA GLU A 334 -2.39 23.57 -20.26
C GLU A 334 -1.96 23.74 -21.72
N ASN A 335 -2.18 24.91 -22.32
CA ASN A 335 -1.71 25.21 -23.66
C ASN A 335 -0.17 25.15 -23.72
N LEU A 336 0.53 25.69 -22.73
CA LEU A 336 1.98 25.61 -22.65
C LEU A 336 2.47 24.15 -22.55
N CYS A 337 1.85 23.34 -21.69
CA CYS A 337 2.17 21.92 -21.56
C CYS A 337 2.01 21.19 -22.90
N ARG A 338 0.89 21.42 -23.61
CA ARG A 338 0.61 20.80 -24.91
C ARG A 338 1.62 21.26 -25.97
N GLN A 339 1.91 22.55 -26.06
CA GLN A 339 2.88 23.10 -27.01
C GLN A 339 4.27 22.49 -26.79
N MET A 340 4.75 22.45 -25.54
CA MET A 340 6.05 21.86 -25.23
C MET A 340 6.09 20.34 -25.46
N ALA A 341 4.99 19.62 -25.20
CA ALA A 341 4.90 18.20 -25.50
C ALA A 341 4.94 17.92 -27.01
N SER A 342 4.21 18.70 -27.82
CA SER A 342 4.28 18.61 -29.29
C SER A 342 5.68 18.88 -29.80
N MET A 343 6.35 19.93 -29.31
CA MET A 343 7.73 20.24 -29.69
C MET A 343 8.69 19.09 -29.34
N ALA A 344 8.55 18.47 -28.17
CA ALA A 344 9.40 17.35 -27.77
C ALA A 344 9.20 16.12 -28.69
N LEU A 345 7.96 15.86 -29.13
CA LEU A 345 7.65 14.77 -30.08
C LEU A 345 8.18 15.03 -31.48
N GLU A 346 8.10 16.27 -31.96
CA GLU A 346 8.56 16.66 -33.31
C GLU A 346 10.08 16.66 -33.47
N THR A 347 10.82 16.78 -32.36
CA THR A 347 12.26 17.02 -32.39
C THR A 347 13.12 15.85 -31.91
N GLU A 348 12.52 14.73 -31.47
CA GLU A 348 13.20 13.62 -30.78
C GLU A 348 14.11 14.09 -29.61
N ILE A 349 13.82 15.26 -29.03
CA ILE A 349 14.66 15.86 -27.99
C ILE A 349 14.34 15.22 -26.64
N ASP A 350 15.35 14.61 -26.03
CA ASP A 350 15.32 14.18 -24.64
C ASP A 350 15.41 15.42 -23.73
N VAL A 351 14.25 15.88 -23.23
CA VAL A 351 14.13 17.10 -22.41
C VAL A 351 14.46 16.77 -20.94
N SER A 352 15.74 16.52 -20.64
CA SER A 352 16.22 16.35 -19.27
C SER A 352 16.99 17.58 -18.78
N VAL A 353 16.67 18.07 -17.58
CA VAL A 353 17.43 19.12 -16.91
C VAL A 353 18.62 18.49 -16.19
N PHE A 354 19.84 18.86 -16.58
CA PHE A 354 21.04 18.56 -15.81
C PHE A 354 21.26 19.65 -14.74
N ALA A 355 21.71 19.21 -13.56
CA ALA A 355 22.01 20.03 -12.38
C ALA A 355 22.47 21.47 -12.72
N GLY A 356 21.57 22.45 -12.55
CA GLY A 356 21.87 23.88 -12.66
C GLY A 356 21.91 24.45 -14.09
N SER A 357 21.68 23.66 -15.13
CA SER A 357 21.58 24.12 -16.51
C SER A 357 20.70 23.20 -17.35
N ALA A 358 19.60 23.74 -17.90
CA ALA A 358 18.84 23.04 -18.92
C ALA A 358 19.67 23.04 -20.21
N ALA A 359 20.25 21.89 -20.55
CA ALA A 359 20.85 21.65 -21.85
C ALA A 359 19.81 20.92 -22.70
N MET A 360 19.33 21.54 -23.78
CA MET A 360 18.50 20.86 -24.78
C MET A 360 19.47 20.28 -25.82
N LYS A 361 19.35 18.99 -26.14
CA LYS A 361 20.13 18.39 -27.24
C LYS A 361 19.23 18.12 -28.43
N SER A 362 19.56 18.70 -29.58
CA SER A 362 18.92 18.38 -30.87
C SER A 362 20.03 18.02 -31.86
N ASN A 363 19.89 16.89 -32.57
CA ASN A 363 20.83 16.45 -33.61
C ASN A 363 22.32 16.42 -33.22
N GLY A 364 22.63 16.04 -31.98
CA GLY A 364 24.02 15.97 -31.49
C GLY A 364 24.62 17.33 -31.07
N GLU A 365 23.91 18.44 -31.27
CA GLU A 365 24.32 19.75 -30.81
C GLU A 365 23.67 20.08 -29.46
N THR A 366 24.49 20.57 -28.52
CA THR A 366 24.03 21.00 -27.20
C THR A 366 23.59 22.45 -27.30
N ILE A 367 22.28 22.69 -27.28
CA ILE A 367 21.69 24.01 -27.17
C ILE A 367 21.63 24.36 -25.68
N VAL A 368 22.57 25.21 -25.24
CA VAL A 368 22.57 25.77 -23.89
C VAL A 368 21.57 26.92 -23.84
N ALA A 369 20.38 26.67 -23.29
CA ALA A 369 19.46 27.75 -22.96
C ALA A 369 19.97 28.45 -21.69
N VAL A 370 20.47 29.68 -21.84
CA VAL A 370 20.98 30.50 -20.74
C VAL A 370 19.82 30.89 -19.79
N MET A 371 19.59 30.10 -18.75
CA MET A 371 18.73 30.45 -17.61
C MET A 371 19.44 31.37 -16.60
N GLY A 372 20.28 32.28 -17.09
CA GLY A 372 21.13 33.17 -16.28
C GLY A 372 20.40 34.24 -15.45
N ARG A 373 19.07 34.24 -15.39
CA ARG A 373 18.29 35.25 -14.61
C ARG A 373 17.20 34.70 -13.69
N LEU A 374 16.88 33.40 -13.74
CA LEU A 374 15.85 32.79 -12.87
C LEU A 374 16.42 32.13 -11.60
N ASN A 375 17.75 32.06 -11.47
CA ASN A 375 18.42 31.43 -10.33
C ASN A 375 18.51 32.33 -9.07
N LEU A 376 18.00 33.57 -9.14
CA LEU A 376 18.09 34.57 -8.07
C LEU A 376 16.90 34.56 -7.10
N ASN A 377 15.81 33.82 -7.37
CA ASN A 377 14.63 33.79 -6.50
C ASN A 377 14.04 32.38 -6.31
N ILE A 378 14.84 31.33 -6.46
CA ILE A 378 14.47 29.99 -5.98
C ILE A 378 14.89 29.94 -4.50
N PRO A 379 13.95 29.79 -3.54
CA PRO A 379 14.29 29.63 -2.12
C PRO A 379 15.32 28.52 -1.94
N ASP A 380 16.30 28.74 -1.06
CA ASP A 380 17.42 27.81 -0.85
C ASP A 380 16.97 26.40 -0.47
N GLU A 381 15.76 26.26 0.06
CA GLU A 381 15.08 25.00 0.38
C GLU A 381 14.82 24.11 -0.87
N ILE A 382 14.51 24.69 -2.03
CA ILE A 382 14.30 23.93 -3.28
C ILE A 382 15.64 23.57 -3.94
N LYS A 383 16.67 24.43 -3.79
CA LYS A 383 18.05 24.09 -4.20
C LYS A 383 18.60 22.95 -3.33
N LEU A 384 18.31 22.94 -2.03
CA LEU A 384 18.66 21.86 -1.11
C LEU A 384 17.89 20.57 -1.42
N ALA A 385 16.60 20.64 -1.76
CA ALA A 385 15.83 19.47 -2.19
C ALA A 385 16.38 18.87 -3.51
N SER A 386 16.78 19.70 -4.46
CA SER A 386 17.40 19.26 -5.72
C SER A 386 18.78 18.62 -5.48
N ASN A 387 19.61 19.21 -4.61
CA ASN A 387 20.93 18.69 -4.27
C ASN A 387 20.89 17.42 -3.40
N ALA A 388 19.94 17.31 -2.47
CA ALA A 388 19.76 16.14 -1.62
C ALA A 388 19.25 14.91 -2.41
N ILE A 389 18.44 15.13 -3.45
CA ILE A 389 17.97 14.07 -4.36
C ILE A 389 19.08 13.65 -5.33
N ALA A 390 19.95 14.57 -5.74
CA ALA A 390 21.11 14.26 -6.57
C ALA A 390 22.20 13.48 -5.81
N GLN A 391 22.36 13.74 -4.51
CA GLN A 391 23.35 13.04 -3.67
C GLN A 391 22.87 11.66 -3.17
N SER A 392 21.57 11.39 -3.10
CA SER A 392 21.03 10.11 -2.62
C SER A 392 20.97 9.00 -3.68
N HIS A 393 21.20 9.33 -4.95
CA HIS A 393 21.25 8.38 -6.06
C HIS A 393 22.59 8.50 -6.78
N GLY A 394 23.64 7.97 -6.15
CA GLY A 394 24.90 7.69 -6.81
C GLY A 394 24.66 6.72 -7.97
N GLU A 395 24.86 7.22 -9.19
CA GLU A 395 24.59 6.59 -10.49
C GLU A 395 23.14 6.74 -10.99
N ALA A 396 22.98 7.66 -11.96
CA ALA A 396 21.75 7.82 -12.73
C ALA A 396 21.58 6.60 -13.66
N PRO A 397 20.43 5.90 -13.63
CA PRO A 397 20.12 4.93 -14.67
C PRO A 397 19.92 5.66 -16.00
N HIS A 398 20.70 5.30 -17.00
CA HIS A 398 20.41 5.61 -18.40
C HIS A 398 19.07 4.97 -18.77
N PHE A 399 18.03 5.78 -18.95
CA PHE A 399 16.80 5.35 -19.61
C PHE A 399 16.97 5.59 -21.12
N ASP A 400 17.27 4.53 -21.87
CA ASP A 400 17.23 4.54 -23.34
C ASP A 400 15.75 4.50 -23.76
N MET A 401 15.16 5.65 -24.08
CA MET A 401 13.83 5.73 -24.68
C MET A 401 13.93 5.41 -26.18
N ARG A 402 14.03 4.13 -26.52
CA ARG A 402 13.65 3.67 -27.85
C ARG A 402 12.22 3.16 -27.81
N LEU A 403 11.32 3.96 -28.37
CA LEU A 403 9.95 3.55 -28.65
C LEU A 403 9.95 2.64 -29.89
N ASN A 404 9.51 1.39 -29.72
CA ASN A 404 8.95 0.58 -30.81
C ASN A 404 7.44 0.74 -30.82
#